data_AF-A4HJ92-F1
#
_entry.id   AF-A4HJ92-F1
#
_cell.length_a   1.000
_cell.length_b   1.000
_cell.length_c   1.000
_cell.angle_alpha   90.00
_cell.angle_beta   90.00
_cell.angle_gamma   90.00
#
_symmetry.space_group_name_H-M   'P 1'
#
loop_
_entity.id
_entity.type
_entity.pdbx_description
1 polymer ?
#
loop_
_entity_poly.entity_id
_entity_poly.type
_entity_poly.pdbx_seq_one_letter_code
_entity_poly.pdbx_strand_id
1 'polypeptide(L)'
;MFSFQMDHYFTFPVRVLCSDTGDLLKEWKDDAQGLFNLPSTNKKRNLVFEFDNSQSTMTGVTVNFEIHITLDPSYSVQADKVDPIESKVQELYGKMQGLRTLQKALRYKQKEHRTTVEATKERVLWWSIMQVVGFAVAAGSQLWLLQSLLEKRRSL
;
A
#
# COMPACT_ATOMS: atom_id res chain seq x y z
N MET A 1 11.37 16.98 5.28
CA MET A 1 10.55 15.97 5.99
C MET A 1 10.70 14.64 5.28
N PHE A 2 11.03 13.59 6.03
CA PHE A 2 11.07 12.20 5.57
C PHE A 2 10.05 11.40 6.38
N SER A 3 9.26 10.58 5.71
CA SER A 3 8.37 9.62 6.35
C SER A 3 8.46 8.27 5.65
N PHE A 4 8.28 7.21 6.41
CA PHE A 4 8.18 5.86 5.86
C PHE A 4 7.04 5.09 6.53
N GLN A 5 6.49 4.15 5.78
CA GLN A 5 5.49 3.20 6.24
C GLN A 5 5.79 1.83 5.63
N MET A 6 5.74 0.82 6.48
CA MET A 6 5.96 -0.59 6.20
C MET A 6 4.70 -1.39 6.50
N ASP A 7 4.70 -2.65 6.08
CA ASP A 7 3.70 -3.62 6.53
C ASP A 7 3.85 -3.86 8.04
N HIS A 8 2.73 -4.00 8.74
CA HIS A 8 2.70 -4.22 10.19
C HIS A 8 3.29 -5.57 10.61
N TYR A 9 3.35 -6.54 9.69
CA TYR A 9 3.85 -7.89 9.97
C TYR A 9 5.36 -8.05 9.74
N PHE A 10 6.00 -7.12 9.02
CA PHE A 10 7.41 -7.19 8.67
C PHE A 10 8.07 -5.84 8.92
N THR A 11 8.62 -5.69 10.13
CA THR A 11 9.43 -4.53 10.55
C THR A 11 10.91 -4.85 10.37
N PHE A 12 11.67 -3.86 9.94
CA PHE A 12 13.12 -3.98 9.84
C PHE A 12 13.78 -2.63 10.09
N PRO A 13 15.05 -2.61 10.53
CA PRO A 13 15.68 -1.39 10.99
C PRO A 13 15.87 -0.37 9.87
N VAL A 14 15.52 0.89 10.18
CA VAL A 14 15.69 2.06 9.31
C VAL A 14 16.63 3.04 9.98
N ARG A 15 17.65 3.49 9.27
CA ARG A 15 18.65 4.44 9.77
C ARG A 15 18.69 5.70 8.89
N VAL A 16 18.85 6.85 9.53
CA VAL A 16 19.17 8.13 8.86
C VAL A 16 20.57 8.54 9.27
N LEU A 17 21.43 8.69 8.27
CA LEU A 17 22.83 9.03 8.42
C LEU A 17 23.13 10.33 7.69
N CYS A 18 24.04 11.13 8.26
CA CYS A 18 24.65 12.26 7.56
C CYS A 18 25.89 11.74 6.82
N SER A 19 25.92 11.80 5.49
CA SER A 19 27.05 11.28 4.69
C SER A 19 28.33 12.11 4.83
N ASP A 20 28.22 13.37 5.22
CA ASP A 20 29.32 14.30 5.46
C ASP A 20 30.00 14.08 6.81
N THR A 21 29.24 13.80 7.87
CA THR A 21 29.79 13.52 9.22
C THR A 21 29.89 12.04 9.57
N GLY A 22 29.17 11.16 8.87
CA GLY A 22 28.98 9.76 9.28
C GLY A 22 28.09 9.59 10.52
N ASP A 23 27.54 10.69 11.04
CA ASP A 23 26.74 10.67 12.26
C ASP A 23 25.37 10.04 12.01
N LEU A 24 24.97 9.15 12.92
CA LEU A 24 23.64 8.57 12.96
C LEU A 24 22.68 9.59 13.59
N LEU A 25 21.78 10.13 12.76
CA LEU A 25 20.81 11.14 13.18
C LEU A 25 19.61 10.49 13.87
N LYS A 26 19.13 9.38 13.32
CA LYS A 26 17.96 8.67 13.84
C LYS A 26 17.97 7.21 13.39
N GLU A 27 17.52 6.33 14.27
CA GLU A 27 17.31 4.91 14.00
C GLU A 27 15.92 4.49 14.51
N TRP A 28 15.26 3.64 13.75
CA TRP A 28 14.06 2.90 14.13
C TRP A 28 14.36 1.42 13.95
N LYS A 29 14.03 0.58 14.93
CA LYS A 29 14.35 -0.86 14.90
C LYS A 29 13.15 -1.75 14.64
N ASP A 30 12.00 -1.40 15.21
CA ASP A 30 10.78 -2.21 15.18
C ASP A 30 9.54 -1.36 14.91
N ASP A 31 9.74 -0.14 14.39
CA ASP A 31 8.63 0.74 14.05
C ASP A 31 8.23 0.51 12.60
N ALA A 32 6.97 0.08 12.39
CA ALA A 32 6.39 -0.04 11.05
C ALA A 32 6.18 1.33 10.37
N GLN A 33 6.32 2.44 11.09
CA GLN A 33 6.19 3.78 10.55
C GLN A 33 7.08 4.77 11.31
N GLY A 34 7.60 5.76 10.59
CA GLY A 34 8.45 6.79 11.20
C GLY A 34 8.38 8.12 10.46
N LEU A 35 8.62 9.20 11.21
CA LEU A 35 8.70 10.57 10.72
C LEU A 35 10.01 11.20 11.19
N PHE A 36 10.70 11.87 10.27
CA PHE A 36 11.92 12.62 10.54
C PHE A 36 11.86 14.01 9.90
N ASN A 37 11.97 15.02 10.75
CA ASN A 37 12.01 16.41 10.34
C ASN A 37 13.39 16.98 10.62
N LEU A 38 14.06 17.43 9.57
CA LEU A 38 15.31 18.16 9.66
C LEU A 38 15.05 19.63 9.28
N PRO A 39 15.39 20.61 10.14
CA PRO A 39 15.30 22.02 9.77
C PRO A 39 16.32 22.37 8.68
N SER A 40 15.95 23.32 7.82
CA SER A 40 16.86 23.83 6.79
C SER A 40 18.04 24.53 7.46
N THR A 41 19.27 24.06 7.17
CA THR A 41 20.51 24.67 7.66
C THR A 41 21.23 25.34 6.48
N ASN A 42 21.93 26.45 6.73
CA ASN A 42 22.75 27.16 5.72
C ASN A 42 23.89 26.32 5.09
N LYS A 43 24.15 25.11 5.60
CA LYS A 43 25.17 24.20 5.10
C LYS A 43 24.52 23.09 4.29
N LYS A 44 25.09 22.79 3.13
CA LYS A 44 24.71 21.61 2.33
C LYS A 44 25.02 20.35 3.13
N ARG A 45 24.01 19.52 3.38
CA ARG A 45 24.14 18.21 4.01
C ARG A 45 23.68 17.13 3.04
N ASN A 46 24.40 16.02 3.00
CA ASN A 46 24.01 14.85 2.25
C ASN A 46 23.42 13.85 3.22
N LEU A 47 22.15 13.47 3.07
CA LEU A 47 21.48 12.52 3.94
C LEU A 47 21.36 11.17 3.24
N VAL A 48 21.60 10.09 3.99
CA VAL A 48 21.44 8.71 3.54
C VAL A 48 20.37 8.06 4.40
N PHE A 49 19.33 7.54 3.74
CA PHE A 49 18.27 6.75 4.36
C PHE A 49 18.55 5.29 4.04
N GLU A 50 18.85 4.50 5.06
CA GLU A 50 19.21 3.09 4.93
C GLU A 50 18.10 2.20 5.47
N PHE A 51 17.75 1.20 4.67
CA PHE A 51 16.70 0.22 4.92
C PHE A 51 17.37 -1.16 4.97
N ASP A 52 17.57 -1.70 6.18
CA ASP A 52 18.31 -2.94 6.36
C ASP A 52 17.35 -4.13 6.47
N ASN A 53 17.24 -4.89 5.37
CA ASN A 53 16.46 -6.12 5.28
C ASN A 53 17.33 -7.38 5.34
N SER A 54 18.46 -7.35 6.06
CA SER A 54 19.36 -8.50 6.19
C SER A 54 18.74 -9.70 6.92
N GLN A 55 17.71 -9.48 7.76
CA GLN A 55 17.09 -10.55 8.55
C GLN A 55 15.96 -11.30 7.84
N SER A 56 15.30 -10.70 6.83
CA SER A 56 14.20 -11.35 6.10
C SER A 56 14.68 -11.90 4.76
N THR A 57 15.37 -13.05 4.80
CA THR A 57 15.95 -13.71 3.61
C THR A 57 14.90 -14.35 2.68
N MET A 58 13.66 -14.54 3.13
CA MET A 58 12.64 -15.34 2.43
C MET A 58 11.45 -14.53 1.89
N THR A 59 11.24 -13.29 2.33
CA THR A 59 10.08 -12.47 1.97
C THR A 59 10.53 -11.12 1.42
N GLY A 60 10.08 -10.81 0.20
CA GLY A 60 10.24 -9.47 -0.36
C GLY A 60 9.32 -8.50 0.39
N VAL A 61 9.91 -7.52 1.08
CA VAL A 61 9.15 -6.50 1.81
C VAL A 61 9.00 -5.26 0.93
N THR A 62 7.80 -4.69 0.87
CA THR A 62 7.55 -3.42 0.18
C THR A 62 7.51 -2.30 1.19
N VAL A 63 8.32 -1.27 0.97
CA VAL A 63 8.34 -0.05 1.80
C VAL A 63 7.81 1.12 1.00
N ASN A 64 6.86 1.84 1.59
CA ASN A 64 6.45 3.12 1.06
C ASN A 64 7.18 4.24 1.82
N PHE A 65 7.98 5.03 1.11
CA PHE A 65 8.68 6.16 1.70
C PHE A 65 8.40 7.44 0.92
N GLU A 66 8.41 8.56 1.63
CA GLU A 66 8.13 9.87 1.07
C GLU A 66 9.15 10.89 1.59
N ILE A 67 9.69 11.67 0.66
CA ILE A 67 10.64 12.74 0.95
C ILE A 67 10.04 14.04 0.44
N HIS A 68 9.70 14.93 1.37
CA HIS A 68 9.19 16.27 1.09
C HIS A 68 10.22 17.31 1.51
N ILE A 69 10.66 18.12 0.56
CA ILE A 69 11.53 19.27 0.82
C ILE A 69 10.63 20.49 0.92
N THR A 70 10.37 20.96 2.14
CA THR A 70 9.70 22.24 2.36
C THR A 70 10.75 23.34 2.29
N LEU A 71 10.70 24.15 1.23
CA LEU A 71 11.46 25.40 1.17
C LEU A 71 10.78 26.37 2.15
N ASP A 72 11.50 26.81 3.18
CA ASP A 72 11.00 27.86 4.06
C ASP A 72 10.81 29.14 3.23
N PRO A 73 9.59 29.69 3.13
CA PRO A 73 9.32 30.89 2.34
C PRO A 73 10.06 32.13 2.88
N SER A 74 10.61 32.07 4.10
CA SER A 74 11.45 33.13 4.66
C SER A 74 12.74 33.38 3.86
N TYR A 75 13.21 32.44 3.04
CA TYR A 75 14.47 32.60 2.30
C TYR A 75 14.27 33.00 0.82
N SER A 76 13.03 32.99 0.32
CA SER A 76 12.72 33.23 -1.10
C SER A 76 11.77 34.42 -1.33
N VAL A 77 11.61 35.31 -0.37
CA VAL A 77 10.81 36.51 -0.55
C VAL A 77 11.75 37.71 -0.56
N GLN A 78 12.38 37.94 -1.72
CA GLN A 78 12.55 39.32 -2.15
C GLN A 78 11.13 39.87 -2.31
N ALA A 79 10.69 40.53 -1.25
CA ALA A 79 9.39 41.16 -1.14
C ALA A 79 9.35 42.35 -2.09
N ASP A 80 9.12 42.11 -3.37
CA ASP A 80 8.63 43.15 -4.26
C ASP A 80 7.47 42.61 -5.09
N LYS A 81 6.27 42.83 -4.52
CA LYS A 81 5.00 42.96 -5.23
C LYS A 81 4.45 41.67 -5.87
N VAL A 82 4.05 40.70 -5.03
CA VAL A 82 3.16 39.62 -5.46
C VAL A 82 1.74 40.18 -5.59
N ASP A 83 1.23 40.20 -6.81
CA ASP A 83 -0.13 40.63 -7.17
C ASP A 83 -1.16 39.75 -6.42
N PRO A 84 -2.23 40.27 -5.79
CA PRO A 84 -3.22 39.48 -5.04
C PRO A 84 -3.81 38.29 -5.80
N ILE A 85 -3.78 38.29 -7.13
CA ILE A 85 -4.21 37.15 -7.97
C ILE A 85 -3.20 36.00 -7.92
N GLU A 86 -1.91 36.29 -7.97
CA GLU A 86 -0.86 35.27 -7.92
C GLU A 86 -0.87 34.54 -6.58
N SER A 87 -1.13 35.26 -5.49
CA SER A 87 -1.36 34.69 -4.15
C SER A 87 -2.52 33.68 -4.14
N LYS A 88 -3.63 33.98 -4.82
CA LYS A 88 -4.80 33.09 -4.90
C LYS A 88 -4.56 31.88 -5.79
N VAL A 89 -3.86 32.06 -6.91
CA VAL A 89 -3.47 30.95 -7.80
C VAL A 89 -2.50 30.02 -7.06
N GLN A 90 -1.55 30.55 -6.29
CA GLN A 90 -0.60 29.78 -5.51
C GLN A 90 -1.27 29.03 -4.35
N GLU A 91 -2.28 29.64 -3.70
CA GLU A 91 -3.14 28.99 -2.70
C GLU A 91 -3.91 27.79 -3.31
N LEU A 92 -4.51 27.99 -4.50
CA LEU A 92 -5.21 26.93 -5.22
C LEU A 92 -4.26 25.84 -5.72
N TYR A 93 -3.06 26.22 -6.19
CA TYR A 93 -2.04 25.28 -6.64
C TYR A 93 -1.53 24.41 -5.50
N GLY A 94 -1.34 24.99 -4.31
CA GLY A 94 -1.00 24.25 -3.09
C GLY A 94 -2.09 23.25 -2.70
N LYS A 95 -3.37 23.64 -2.77
CA LYS A 95 -4.50 22.72 -2.51
C LYS A 95 -4.61 21.62 -3.56
N MET A 96 -4.35 21.92 -4.84
CA MET A 96 -4.38 20.95 -5.94
C MET A 96 -3.24 19.92 -5.84
N GLN A 97 -2.05 20.35 -5.41
CA GLN A 97 -0.94 19.45 -5.12
C GLN A 97 -1.28 18.50 -3.97
N GLY A 98 -1.93 18.99 -2.90
CA GLY A 98 -2.42 18.15 -1.81
C GLY A 98 -3.39 17.06 -2.29
N LEU A 99 -4.35 17.41 -3.15
CA LEU A 99 -5.30 16.44 -3.73
C LEU A 99 -4.61 15.43 -4.66
N ARG A 100 -3.61 15.86 -5.44
CA ARG A 100 -2.83 14.96 -6.31
C ARG A 100 -2.08 13.90 -5.50
N THR A 101 -1.49 14.30 -4.37
CA THR A 101 -0.78 13.39 -3.45
C THR A 101 -1.75 12.42 -2.79
N LEU A 102 -2.92 12.89 -2.34
CA LEU A 102 -3.98 12.03 -1.80
C LEU A 102 -4.53 11.04 -2.84
N GLN A 103 -4.75 11.49 -4.07
CA GLN A 103 -5.20 10.60 -5.15
C GLN A 103 -4.17 9.52 -5.49
N LYS A 104 -2.86 9.82 -5.43
CA LYS A 104 -1.80 8.81 -5.59
C LYS A 104 -1.81 7.79 -4.45
N ALA A 105 -1.90 8.25 -3.20
CA ALA A 105 -1.96 7.38 -2.03
C ALA A 105 -3.21 6.48 -2.03
N LEU A 106 -4.37 7.05 -2.40
CA LEU A 106 -5.62 6.29 -2.55
C LEU A 106 -5.51 5.25 -3.66
N ARG A 107 -4.89 5.58 -4.80
CA ARG A 107 -4.68 4.62 -5.91
C ARG A 107 -3.84 3.43 -5.48
N TYR A 108 -2.81 3.65 -4.68
CA TYR A 108 -1.95 2.59 -4.16
C TYR A 108 -2.76 1.63 -3.28
N LYS A 109 -3.51 2.17 -2.31
CA LYS A 109 -4.44 1.37 -1.49
C LYS A 109 -5.48 0.63 -2.32
N GLN A 110 -5.99 1.26 -3.37
CA GLN A 110 -6.99 0.65 -4.27
C GLN A 110 -6.42 -0.51 -5.09
N LYS A 111 -5.13 -0.45 -5.45
CA LYS A 111 -4.42 -1.53 -6.15
C LYS A 111 -4.29 -2.78 -5.27
N GLU A 112 -3.94 -2.57 -4.00
CA GLU A 112 -3.85 -3.63 -2.99
C GLU A 112 -5.24 -4.21 -2.64
N HIS A 113 -6.27 -3.37 -2.51
CA HIS A 113 -7.64 -3.83 -2.35
C HIS A 113 -8.16 -4.63 -3.56
N ARG A 114 -7.70 -4.33 -4.77
CA ARG A 114 -8.12 -5.05 -5.98
C ARG A 114 -7.59 -6.48 -6.02
N THR A 115 -6.32 -6.69 -5.65
CA THR A 115 -5.70 -8.03 -5.64
C THR A 115 -6.30 -8.94 -4.57
N THR A 116 -6.69 -8.40 -3.41
CA THR A 116 -7.37 -9.15 -2.34
C THR A 116 -8.79 -9.56 -2.72
N VAL A 117 -9.51 -8.71 -3.46
CA VAL A 117 -10.87 -9.01 -3.90
C VAL A 117 -10.90 -10.01 -5.05
N GLU A 118 -9.93 -9.97 -5.96
CA GLU A 118 -9.82 -10.94 -7.06
C GLU A 118 -9.53 -12.36 -6.53
N ALA A 119 -8.59 -12.53 -5.59
CA ALA A 119 -8.25 -13.83 -5.03
C ALA A 119 -9.37 -14.47 -4.17
N THR A 120 -10.20 -13.66 -3.53
CA THR A 120 -11.35 -14.16 -2.75
C THR A 120 -12.48 -14.63 -3.67
N LYS A 121 -12.72 -13.93 -4.79
CA LYS A 121 -13.79 -14.25 -5.73
C LYS A 121 -13.58 -15.60 -6.42
N GLU A 122 -12.36 -15.93 -6.78
CA GLU A 122 -12.06 -17.17 -7.50
C GLU A 122 -12.31 -18.42 -6.65
N ARG A 123 -11.87 -18.40 -5.38
CA ARG A 123 -12.06 -19.53 -4.47
C ARG A 123 -13.55 -19.80 -4.20
N VAL A 124 -14.31 -18.74 -3.93
CA VAL A 124 -15.75 -18.85 -3.68
C VAL A 124 -16.49 -19.36 -4.93
N LEU A 125 -16.07 -18.92 -6.12
CA LEU A 125 -16.64 -19.38 -7.38
C LEU A 125 -16.37 -20.88 -7.61
N TRP A 126 -15.15 -21.36 -7.36
CA TRP A 126 -14.82 -22.78 -7.47
C TRP A 126 -15.62 -23.66 -6.50
N TRP A 127 -15.76 -23.23 -5.24
CA TRP A 127 -16.59 -23.95 -4.26
C TRP A 127 -18.07 -23.99 -4.66
N SER A 128 -18.59 -22.90 -5.21
CA SER A 128 -19.98 -22.85 -5.71
C SER A 128 -20.21 -23.80 -6.91
N ILE A 129 -19.27 -23.85 -7.86
CA ILE A 129 -19.35 -24.78 -9.00
C ILE A 129 -19.33 -26.23 -8.51
N MET A 130 -18.43 -26.56 -7.58
CA MET A 130 -18.32 -27.91 -7.01
C MET A 130 -19.63 -28.35 -6.34
N GLN A 131 -20.27 -27.44 -5.59
CA GLN A 131 -21.55 -27.69 -4.94
C GLN A 131 -22.68 -27.95 -5.94
N VAL A 132 -22.78 -27.14 -7.01
CA VAL A 132 -23.82 -27.32 -8.06
C VAL A 132 -23.64 -28.66 -8.77
N VAL A 133 -22.40 -29.04 -9.11
CA VAL A 133 -22.10 -30.34 -9.73
C VAL A 133 -22.46 -31.48 -8.79
N GLY A 134 -22.12 -31.38 -7.50
CA GLY A 134 -22.48 -32.37 -6.48
C GLY A 134 -24.00 -32.58 -6.39
N PHE A 135 -24.78 -31.50 -6.37
CA PHE A 135 -26.25 -31.60 -6.38
C PHE A 135 -26.80 -32.20 -7.67
N ALA A 136 -26.24 -31.86 -8.83
CA ALA A 136 -26.67 -32.43 -10.11
C ALA A 136 -26.43 -33.95 -10.15
N VAL A 137 -25.27 -34.42 -9.67
CA VAL A 137 -24.94 -35.85 -9.57
C VAL A 137 -25.86 -36.56 -8.58
N ALA A 138 -26.12 -35.96 -7.41
CA ALA A 138 -27.04 -36.52 -6.43
C ALA A 138 -28.47 -36.64 -6.99
N ALA A 139 -28.97 -35.59 -7.64
CA ALA A 139 -30.29 -35.60 -8.28
C ALA A 139 -30.38 -36.64 -9.40
N GLY A 140 -29.35 -36.75 -10.25
CA GLY A 140 -29.28 -37.80 -11.27
C GLY A 140 -29.27 -39.21 -10.67
N SER A 141 -28.53 -39.40 -9.58
CA SER A 141 -28.48 -40.68 -8.86
C SER A 141 -29.84 -41.04 -8.25
N GLN A 142 -30.55 -40.06 -7.69
CA GLN A 142 -31.92 -40.25 -7.18
C GLN A 142 -32.88 -40.70 -8.27
N LEU A 143 -32.83 -40.08 -9.46
CA LEU A 143 -33.66 -40.46 -10.60
C LEU A 143 -33.33 -41.87 -11.10
N TRP A 144 -32.04 -42.21 -11.21
CA TRP A 144 -31.61 -43.54 -11.65
C TRP A 144 -32.03 -44.64 -10.68
N LEU A 145 -31.89 -44.41 -9.36
CA LEU A 145 -32.33 -45.35 -8.34
C LEU A 145 -33.85 -45.59 -8.42
N LEU A 146 -34.66 -44.54 -8.62
CA LEU A 146 -36.10 -44.67 -8.78
C LEU A 146 -36.46 -45.48 -10.03
N GLN A 147 -35.78 -45.26 -11.16
CA GLN A 147 -35.99 -46.04 -12.37
C GLN A 147 -35.63 -47.51 -12.16
N SER A 148 -34.45 -47.81 -11.61
CA SER A 148 -34.00 -49.19 -11.35
C SER A 148 -34.93 -49.94 -10.39
N LEU A 149 -35.47 -49.25 -9.37
CA LEU A 149 -36.41 -49.85 -8.43
C LEU A 149 -37.78 -50.13 -9.07
N LEU A 150 -38.28 -49.24 -9.92
CA LEU A 150 -39.54 -49.46 -10.67
C LEU A 150 -39.40 -50.58 -11.71
N GLU A 151 -38.24 -50.67 -12.36
CA GLU A 151 -37.97 -51.67 -13.38
C GLU A 151 -37.86 -53.07 -12.77
N LYS A 152 -37.17 -53.21 -11.63
CA LYS A 152 -37.10 -54.46 -10.86
C LYS A 152 -38.46 -54.92 -10.30
N ARG A 153 -39.38 -53.99 -10.02
CA ARG A 153 -40.72 -54.30 -9.52
C ARG A 153 -41.68 -54.74 -10.63
N ARG A 154 -41.38 -54.43 -11.90
CA ARG A 154 -42.21 -54.81 -13.06
C ARG A 154 -41.89 -56.21 -13.60
N SER A 155 -40.72 -56.75 -13.28
CA SER A 155 -40.25 -58.08 -13.72
C SER A 155 -40.52 -59.21 -12.72
N LEU A 156 -41.30 -58.95 -11.67
CA LEU A 156 -41.84 -59.94 -10.71
C LEU A 156 -43.36 -60.00 -10.88
#